data_AF-C0GCW6-F1
#
_entry.id   AF-C0GCW6-F1
#
_cell.length_a   1.000
_cell.length_b   1.000
_cell.length_c   1.000
_cell.angle_alpha   90.00
_cell.angle_beta   90.00
_cell.angle_gamma   90.00
#
_symmetry.space_group_name_H-M   'P 1'
#
loop_
_entity.id
_entity.type
_entity.pdbx_description
1 polymer ?
#
loop_
_entity_poly.entity_id
_entity_poly.type
_entity_poly.pdbx_seq_one_letter_code
_entity_poly.pdbx_strand_id
1 'polypeptide(L)'
;MTENGVLLHYLKFLSRNRKSQPQQQQVNTQTLPPEMFSVSEALIVIMDKEEKIVEFNAAAERLSGYTRQEMVGKTLAGLVPQEELGWVSEAIQEVARDNLPYSIENHWLAKDGSKHLIHWAITNIKTPDGKVQYVVGTGLNITEVTQQERRRNLLMNILHTLASSHTEKDTLKAILQQIQDYTGCDAAGIRLRKGQDFPYAEAVGFSDKFLTREASLWSIKTGKWPVMMTECLYLTVCAAV
;
A
#
# COMPACT_ATOMS: atom_id res chain seq x y z
N MET A 1 -13.19 -11.23 33.96
CA MET A 1 -12.11 -10.23 34.07
C MET A 1 -12.53 -9.04 33.23
N THR A 2 -12.58 -7.84 33.79
CA THR A 2 -13.10 -6.62 33.15
C THR A 2 -12.14 -6.06 32.09
N GLU A 3 -12.67 -5.27 31.15
CA GLU A 3 -12.01 -4.59 30.02
C GLU A 3 -10.66 -3.93 30.39
N ASN A 4 -10.51 -3.44 31.63
CA ASN A 4 -9.27 -2.85 32.12
C ASN A 4 -8.09 -3.84 32.23
N GLY A 5 -8.35 -5.14 32.34
CA GLY A 5 -7.30 -6.15 32.51
C GLY A 5 -6.43 -6.36 31.27
N VAL A 6 -7.01 -6.27 30.07
CA VAL A 6 -6.33 -6.55 28.80
C VAL A 6 -5.35 -5.44 28.45
N LEU A 7 -5.78 -4.17 28.55
CA LEU A 7 -4.94 -3.01 28.32
C LEU A 7 -3.80 -2.91 29.36
N LEU A 8 -4.09 -3.19 30.63
CA LEU A 8 -3.05 -3.26 31.68
C LEU A 8 -2.04 -4.38 31.41
N HIS A 9 -2.48 -5.52 30.89
CA HIS A 9 -1.57 -6.61 30.55
C HIS A 9 -0.67 -6.26 29.35
N TYR A 10 -1.23 -5.61 28.33
CA TYR A 10 -0.48 -5.06 27.20
C TYR A 10 0.54 -3.99 27.62
N LEU A 11 0.13 -3.00 28.43
CA LEU A 11 1.05 -1.97 28.94
C LEU A 11 2.17 -2.58 29.79
N LYS A 12 1.87 -3.62 30.59
CA LYS A 12 2.88 -4.40 31.32
C LYS A 12 3.83 -5.13 30.36
N PHE A 13 3.33 -5.74 29.28
CA PHE A 13 4.16 -6.38 28.27
C PHE A 13 5.10 -5.38 27.56
N LEU A 14 4.58 -4.24 27.11
CA LEU A 14 5.39 -3.15 26.55
C LEU A 14 6.47 -2.66 27.51
N SER A 15 6.13 -2.52 28.80
CA SER A 15 7.07 -2.09 29.84
C SER A 15 8.17 -3.12 30.13
N ARG A 16 7.89 -4.42 29.96
CA ARG A 16 8.86 -5.51 30.12
C ARG A 16 9.83 -5.55 28.94
N ASN A 17 9.35 -5.42 27.71
CA ASN A 17 10.21 -5.45 26.52
C ASN A 17 11.18 -4.26 26.42
N ARG A 18 10.86 -3.10 27.03
CA ARG A 18 11.81 -1.97 27.08
C ARG A 18 13.03 -2.19 27.98
N LYS A 19 12.96 -3.10 28.96
CA LYS A 19 14.05 -3.30 29.94
C LYS A 19 15.00 -4.45 29.58
N SER A 20 14.74 -5.19 28.50
CA SER A 20 15.43 -6.45 28.20
C SER A 20 16.58 -6.37 27.20
N GLN A 21 17.07 -5.19 26.79
CA GLN A 21 18.21 -5.11 25.87
C GLN A 21 19.52 -4.72 26.59
N PRO A 22 20.36 -5.70 26.97
CA PRO A 22 21.80 -5.50 27.11
C PRO A 22 22.54 -5.89 25.81
N GLN A 23 23.16 -4.88 25.18
CA GLN A 23 24.35 -4.85 24.31
C GLN A 23 24.60 -5.88 23.16
N GLN A 24 24.95 -5.28 22.01
CA GLN A 24 25.84 -5.73 20.91
C GLN A 24 25.32 -6.74 19.87
N GLN A 25 24.77 -6.20 18.77
CA GLN A 25 25.10 -6.66 17.40
C GLN A 25 24.94 -5.50 16.42
N GLN A 26 26.04 -5.12 15.77
CA GLN A 26 26.06 -4.23 14.61
C GLN A 26 25.40 -4.97 13.45
N VAL A 27 24.08 -4.84 13.33
CA VAL A 27 23.38 -5.10 12.08
C VAL A 27 23.22 -3.75 11.40
N ASN A 28 23.75 -3.64 10.19
CA ASN A 28 23.60 -2.48 9.33
C ASN A 28 22.14 -2.43 8.83
N THR A 29 21.22 -2.11 9.74
CA THR A 29 19.83 -1.82 9.42
C THR A 29 19.76 -0.32 9.22
N GLN A 30 19.25 0.13 8.08
CA GLN A 30 18.73 1.49 7.98
C GLN A 30 17.60 1.61 9.01
N THR A 31 18.00 1.99 10.23
CA THR A 31 17.12 2.17 11.37
C THR A 31 16.30 3.40 11.08
N LEU A 32 15.01 3.19 10.85
CA LEU A 32 14.00 4.25 10.92
C LEU A 32 14.26 5.05 12.20
N PRO A 33 14.47 6.38 12.11
CA PRO A 33 14.94 7.17 13.24
C PRO A 33 13.92 7.08 14.41
N PRO A 34 14.40 6.96 15.66
CA PRO A 34 13.57 6.80 16.86
C PRO A 34 12.64 7.98 17.16
N GLU A 35 12.71 9.04 16.36
CA GLU A 35 11.84 10.22 16.40
C GLU A 35 10.43 9.98 15.82
N MET A 36 10.17 8.83 15.16
CA MET A 36 8.89 8.51 14.52
C MET A 36 7.80 7.92 15.42
N PHE A 37 8.06 7.61 16.70
CA PHE A 37 7.12 6.83 17.51
C PHE A 37 6.59 7.59 18.72
N SER A 38 5.58 8.41 18.47
CA SER A 38 4.58 8.63 19.50
C SER A 38 3.69 7.39 19.60
N VAL A 39 3.63 6.77 20.79
CA VAL A 39 2.67 5.70 21.10
C VAL A 39 1.21 6.17 20.87
N SER A 40 0.98 7.48 20.68
CA SER A 40 -0.34 8.06 20.38
C SER A 40 -0.88 7.76 18.97
N GLU A 41 -0.03 7.36 18.02
CA GLU A 41 -0.43 7.16 16.62
C GLU A 41 -0.42 5.70 16.17
N ALA A 42 0.19 4.80 16.95
CA ALA A 42 0.18 3.38 16.64
C ALA A 42 -1.23 2.80 16.74
N LEU A 43 -1.64 2.08 15.71
CA LEU A 43 -2.89 1.32 15.67
C LEU A 43 -2.74 0.13 16.61
N ILE A 44 -3.72 -0.10 17.47
CA ILE A 44 -3.75 -1.26 18.34
C ILE A 44 -5.06 -1.97 18.13
N VAL A 45 -4.96 -3.23 17.70
CA VAL A 45 -6.08 -4.16 17.59
C VAL A 45 -5.75 -5.39 18.40
N ILE A 46 -6.62 -5.75 19.32
CA ILE A 46 -6.51 -6.99 20.10
C ILE A 46 -7.65 -7.89 19.69
N MET A 47 -7.36 -9.15 19.44
CA MET A 47 -8.32 -10.17 19.07
C MET A 47 -8.29 -11.34 20.06
N ASP A 48 -9.43 -12.00 20.25
CA ASP A 48 -9.50 -13.28 20.94
C ASP A 48 -9.11 -14.45 20.01
N LYS A 49 -9.21 -15.67 20.54
CA LYS A 49 -8.88 -16.92 19.83
C LYS A 49 -9.86 -17.24 18.68
N GLU A 50 -11.02 -16.60 18.64
CA GLU A 50 -12.01 -16.68 17.56
C GLU A 50 -11.85 -15.54 16.53
N GLU A 51 -10.71 -14.83 16.57
CA GLU A 51 -10.38 -13.68 15.72
C GLU A 51 -11.38 -12.52 15.85
N LYS A 52 -12.09 -12.45 16.98
CA LYS A 52 -12.98 -11.32 17.28
C LYS A 52 -12.20 -10.22 17.95
N ILE A 53 -12.39 -9.00 17.47
CA ILE A 53 -11.77 -7.80 18.03
C ILE A 53 -12.31 -7.60 19.44
N VAL A 54 -11.42 -7.55 20.43
CA VAL A 54 -11.74 -7.22 21.82
C VAL A 54 -11.33 -5.80 22.18
N GLU A 55 -10.36 -5.23 21.45
CA GLU A 55 -9.92 -3.85 21.63
C GLU A 55 -9.54 -3.22 20.29
N PHE A 56 -9.94 -1.96 20.12
CA PHE A 56 -9.71 -1.18 18.93
C PHE A 56 -9.45 0.26 19.36
N ASN A 57 -8.19 0.67 19.38
CA ASN A 57 -7.82 1.93 20.01
C ASN A 57 -8.24 3.16 19.18
N ALA A 58 -8.16 4.34 19.79
CA ALA A 58 -8.55 5.59 19.14
C ALA A 58 -7.76 5.90 17.86
N ALA A 59 -6.52 5.41 17.72
CA ALA A 59 -5.77 5.56 16.47
C ALA A 59 -6.39 4.73 15.34
N ALA A 60 -6.79 3.49 15.65
CA ALA A 60 -7.49 2.62 14.71
C ALA A 60 -8.88 3.18 14.35
N GLU A 61 -9.59 3.78 15.31
CA GLU A 61 -10.85 4.47 15.03
C GLU A 61 -10.67 5.64 14.06
N ARG A 62 -9.69 6.50 14.33
CA ARG A 62 -9.41 7.66 13.46
C ARG A 62 -9.02 7.26 12.05
N LEU A 63 -8.17 6.25 11.90
CA LEU A 63 -7.69 5.84 10.59
C LEU A 63 -8.75 5.09 9.77
N SER A 64 -9.51 4.21 10.42
CA SER A 64 -10.50 3.38 9.72
C SER A 64 -11.86 4.07 9.54
N GLY A 65 -12.16 5.09 10.35
CA GLY A 65 -13.49 5.71 10.41
C GLY A 65 -14.57 4.85 11.09
N TYR A 66 -14.20 3.67 11.61
CA TYR A 66 -15.09 2.82 12.42
C TYR A 66 -14.83 3.06 13.90
N THR A 67 -15.88 3.09 14.70
CA THR A 67 -15.76 3.18 16.16
C THR A 67 -15.41 1.83 16.77
N ARG A 68 -14.82 1.83 17.97
CA ARG A 68 -14.58 0.64 18.80
C ARG A 68 -15.88 -0.12 19.02
N GLN A 69 -16.99 0.58 19.26
CA GLN A 69 -18.30 -0.04 19.44
C GLN A 69 -18.79 -0.77 18.18
N GLU A 70 -18.47 -0.25 16.99
CA GLU A 70 -18.80 -0.91 15.73
C GLU A 70 -17.91 -2.13 15.45
N MET A 71 -16.67 -2.14 15.94
CA MET A 71 -15.68 -3.17 15.61
C MET A 71 -15.55 -4.29 16.65
N VAL A 72 -15.72 -3.98 17.94
CA VAL A 72 -15.60 -4.98 19.01
C VAL A 72 -16.65 -6.09 18.82
N GLY A 73 -16.22 -7.35 18.95
CA GLY A 73 -17.02 -8.55 18.69
C GLY A 73 -17.10 -8.96 17.21
N LYS A 74 -16.56 -8.17 16.29
CA LYS A 74 -16.46 -8.50 14.85
C LYS A 74 -15.07 -9.00 14.49
N THR A 75 -14.93 -9.61 13.32
CA THR A 75 -13.64 -9.94 12.73
C THR A 75 -13.12 -8.75 11.93
N LEU A 76 -11.92 -8.88 11.35
CA LEU A 76 -11.36 -7.89 10.42
C LEU A 76 -12.08 -7.84 9.05
N ALA A 77 -13.11 -8.66 8.84
CA ALA A 77 -13.90 -8.65 7.60
C ALA A 77 -14.56 -7.28 7.38
N GLY A 78 -14.41 -6.76 6.16
CA GLY A 78 -14.88 -5.42 5.79
C GLY A 78 -13.90 -4.28 6.13
N LEU A 79 -12.95 -4.50 7.05
CA LEU A 79 -11.83 -3.59 7.28
C LEU A 79 -10.62 -3.98 6.41
N VAL A 80 -10.41 -5.27 6.16
CA VAL A 80 -9.34 -5.76 5.26
C VAL A 80 -9.97 -6.17 3.93
N PRO A 81 -9.33 -5.84 2.77
CA PRO A 81 -9.81 -6.28 1.46
C PRO A 81 -10.01 -7.79 1.37
N GLN A 82 -11.02 -8.22 0.62
CA GLN A 82 -11.42 -9.63 0.55
C GLN A 82 -10.28 -10.54 0.05
N GLU A 83 -9.48 -10.03 -0.88
CA GLU A 83 -8.30 -10.70 -1.43
C GLU A 83 -7.14 -10.86 -0.43
N GLU A 84 -7.14 -10.08 0.65
CA GLU A 84 -6.10 -10.10 1.68
C GLU A 84 -6.51 -10.88 2.95
N LEU A 85 -7.82 -11.00 3.20
CA LEU A 85 -8.36 -11.61 4.43
C LEU A 85 -7.81 -13.01 4.72
N GLY A 86 -7.62 -13.85 3.70
CA GLY A 86 -7.19 -15.24 3.87
C GLY A 86 -5.82 -15.36 4.53
N TRP A 87 -4.80 -14.73 3.94
CA TRP A 87 -3.43 -14.81 4.47
C TRP A 87 -3.23 -13.94 5.71
N VAL A 88 -4.02 -12.86 5.89
CA VAL A 88 -4.02 -12.11 7.15
C VAL A 88 -4.53 -12.98 8.32
N SER A 89 -5.63 -13.72 8.11
CA SER A 89 -6.16 -14.66 9.11
C SER A 89 -5.14 -15.77 9.40
N GLU A 90 -4.47 -16.31 8.39
CA GLU A 90 -3.41 -17.30 8.57
C GLU A 90 -2.26 -16.77 9.46
N ALA A 91 -1.78 -15.54 9.21
CA ALA A 91 -0.75 -14.91 10.04
C ALA A 91 -1.20 -14.74 11.51
N ILE A 92 -2.46 -14.37 11.74
CA ILE A 92 -3.05 -14.28 13.09
C ILE A 92 -3.06 -15.66 13.77
N GLN A 93 -3.43 -16.71 13.02
CA GLN A 93 -3.49 -18.08 13.52
C GLN A 93 -2.10 -18.67 13.81
N GLU A 94 -1.08 -18.36 13.01
CA GLU A 94 0.31 -18.74 13.29
C GLU A 94 0.77 -18.14 14.63
N VAL A 95 0.46 -16.86 14.87
CA VAL A 95 0.74 -16.20 16.15
C VAL A 95 -0.06 -16.82 17.29
N ALA A 96 -1.31 -17.20 17.06
CA ALA A 96 -2.13 -17.91 18.03
C ALA A 96 -1.60 -19.32 18.35
N ARG A 97 -0.86 -19.93 17.41
CA ARG A 97 -0.11 -21.20 17.57
C ARG A 97 1.31 -21.01 18.13
N ASP A 98 1.64 -19.80 18.56
CA ASP A 98 2.92 -19.41 19.18
C ASP A 98 4.12 -19.37 18.23
N ASN A 99 3.87 -19.29 16.92
CA ASN A 99 4.91 -19.06 15.92
C ASN A 99 5.20 -17.55 15.80
N LEU A 100 6.04 -17.08 16.73
CA LEU A 100 6.40 -15.68 16.92
C LEU A 100 7.89 -15.39 16.62
N PRO A 101 8.25 -14.11 16.41
CA PRO A 101 7.39 -12.97 16.12
C PRO A 101 6.93 -12.96 14.65
N TYR A 102 5.81 -12.30 14.36
CA TYR A 102 5.31 -12.16 13.00
C TYR A 102 5.18 -10.69 12.61
N SER A 103 5.59 -10.37 11.39
CA SER A 103 5.44 -9.05 10.79
C SER A 103 4.87 -9.21 9.39
N ILE A 104 3.82 -8.44 9.10
CA ILE A 104 3.12 -8.45 7.83
C ILE A 104 2.75 -7.02 7.43
N GLU A 105 2.51 -6.82 6.15
CA GLU A 105 1.94 -5.59 5.63
C GLU A 105 0.64 -5.92 4.92
N ASN A 106 -0.44 -5.27 5.30
CA ASN A 106 -1.74 -5.44 4.64
C ASN A 106 -2.46 -4.11 4.56
N HIS A 107 -3.46 -4.06 3.69
CA HIS A 107 -4.28 -2.87 3.55
C HIS A 107 -5.50 -2.92 4.46
N TRP A 108 -5.88 -1.73 4.93
CA TRP A 108 -7.18 -1.44 5.49
C TRP A 108 -8.01 -0.62 4.50
N LEU A 109 -9.30 -0.91 4.45
CA LEU A 109 -10.33 -0.14 3.77
C LEU A 109 -11.10 0.65 4.83
N ALA A 110 -10.87 1.96 4.86
CA ALA A 110 -11.60 2.86 5.73
C ALA A 110 -13.06 3.00 5.28
N LYS A 111 -13.91 3.47 6.19
CA LYS A 111 -15.36 3.65 5.97
C LYS A 111 -15.68 4.65 4.85
N ASP A 112 -14.77 5.58 4.57
CA ASP A 112 -14.87 6.54 3.46
C ASP A 112 -14.41 5.97 2.10
N GLY A 113 -13.96 4.72 2.08
CA GLY A 113 -13.46 4.03 0.90
C GLY A 113 -11.95 4.22 0.65
N SER A 114 -11.25 5.01 1.47
CA SER A 114 -9.80 5.14 1.33
C SER A 114 -9.07 3.86 1.74
N LYS A 115 -7.97 3.55 1.03
CA LYS A 115 -7.15 2.36 1.24
C LYS A 115 -5.82 2.76 1.90
N HIS A 116 -5.53 2.17 3.05
CA HIS A 116 -4.33 2.45 3.84
C HIS A 116 -3.45 1.21 3.96
N LEU A 117 -2.18 1.32 3.57
CA LEU A 117 -1.19 0.27 3.79
C LEU A 117 -0.66 0.36 5.23
N ILE A 118 -0.80 -0.73 5.96
CA ILE A 118 -0.42 -0.82 7.36
C ILE A 118 0.67 -1.88 7.52
N HIS A 119 1.76 -1.50 8.19
CA HIS A 119 2.78 -2.42 8.65
C HIS A 119 2.45 -2.88 10.07
N TRP A 120 2.34 -4.19 10.28
CA TRP A 120 1.97 -4.81 11.54
C TRP A 120 3.14 -5.55 12.19
N ALA A 121 3.26 -5.38 13.49
CA ALA A 121 3.91 -6.33 14.38
C ALA A 121 2.83 -7.07 15.17
N ILE A 122 2.83 -8.41 15.09
CA ILE A 122 1.81 -9.25 15.71
C ILE A 122 2.45 -10.10 16.81
N THR A 123 1.86 -10.07 18.00
CA THR A 123 2.27 -10.88 19.14
C THR A 123 1.07 -11.54 19.81
N ASN A 124 1.30 -12.39 20.80
CA ASN A 124 0.24 -12.99 21.59
C ASN A 124 0.38 -12.66 23.08
N ILE A 125 -0.74 -12.70 23.77
CA ILE A 125 -0.84 -12.63 25.23
C ILE A 125 -1.29 -13.99 25.71
N LYS A 126 -0.54 -14.57 26.65
CA LYS A 126 -0.87 -15.84 27.26
C LYS A 126 -1.48 -15.67 28.65
N THR A 127 -2.33 -16.61 28.98
CA THR A 127 -2.81 -16.89 30.34
C THR A 127 -1.67 -17.42 31.22
N PRO A 128 -1.82 -17.41 32.57
CA PRO A 128 -0.83 -18.00 33.48
C PRO A 128 -0.56 -19.49 33.24
N ASP A 129 -1.51 -20.24 32.69
CA ASP A 129 -1.36 -21.65 32.28
C ASP A 129 -0.66 -21.82 30.92
N GLY A 130 -0.14 -20.73 30.33
CA GLY A 130 0.66 -20.77 29.11
C GLY A 130 -0.15 -20.83 27.82
N LYS A 131 -1.49 -20.83 27.88
CA LYS A 131 -2.34 -20.84 26.69
C LYS A 131 -2.51 -19.43 26.12
N VAL A 132 -2.44 -19.30 24.80
CA VAL A 132 -2.72 -18.03 24.13
C VAL A 132 -4.16 -17.61 24.42
N GLN A 133 -4.30 -16.40 24.95
CA GLN A 133 -5.56 -15.77 25.31
C GLN A 133 -5.98 -14.74 24.26
N TYR A 134 -5.03 -13.93 23.80
CA TYR A 134 -5.27 -12.87 22.82
C TYR A 134 -4.14 -12.78 21.82
N VAL A 135 -4.46 -12.30 20.62
CA VAL A 135 -3.50 -11.84 19.62
C VAL A 135 -3.53 -10.32 19.60
N VAL A 136 -2.36 -9.69 19.56
CA VAL A 136 -2.19 -8.24 19.60
C VAL A 136 -1.47 -7.81 18.34
N GLY A 137 -2.15 -7.03 17.51
CA GLY A 137 -1.56 -6.32 16.38
C GLY A 137 -1.23 -4.88 16.79
N THR A 138 0.03 -4.48 16.59
CA THR A 138 0.45 -3.08 16.65
C THR A 138 0.83 -2.63 15.23
N GLY A 139 0.11 -1.63 14.72
CA GLY A 139 0.17 -1.22 13.33
C GLY A 139 0.66 0.21 13.14
N LEU A 140 1.36 0.45 12.04
CA LEU A 140 1.79 1.77 11.58
C LEU A 140 1.26 2.00 10.18
N ASN A 141 0.59 3.12 9.98
CA ASN A 141 0.20 3.53 8.64
C ASN A 141 1.44 3.99 7.87
N ILE A 142 1.82 3.22 6.85
CA ILE A 142 2.98 3.51 5.99
C ILE A 142 2.56 4.00 4.60
N THR A 143 1.25 4.21 4.37
CA THR A 143 0.69 4.59 3.06
C THR A 143 1.43 5.76 2.43
N GLU A 144 1.58 6.87 3.17
CA GLU A 144 2.19 8.08 2.65
C GLU A 144 3.68 7.89 2.38
N VAL A 145 4.40 7.27 3.32
CA VAL A 145 5.84 6.99 3.19
C VAL A 145 6.11 6.13 1.96
N THR A 146 5.36 5.05 1.77
CA THR A 146 5.50 4.17 0.61
C THR A 146 5.14 4.88 -0.70
N GLN A 147 4.10 5.73 -0.71
CA GLN A 147 3.73 6.50 -1.91
C GLN A 147 4.80 7.53 -2.28
N GLN A 148 5.36 8.24 -1.29
CA GLN A 148 6.45 9.20 -1.48
C GLN A 148 7.70 8.51 -2.02
N GLU A 149 8.06 7.35 -1.45
CA GLU A 149 9.20 6.56 -1.91
C GLU A 149 9.01 6.04 -3.33
N ARG A 150 7.84 5.48 -3.66
CA ARG A 150 7.52 5.05 -5.03
C ARG A 150 7.63 6.21 -6.02
N ARG A 151 7.10 7.39 -5.68
CA ARG A 151 7.19 8.60 -6.51
C ARG A 151 8.64 9.05 -6.69
N ARG A 152 9.42 9.10 -5.60
CA ARG A 152 10.83 9.48 -5.63
C ARG A 152 11.63 8.52 -6.52
N ASN A 153 11.42 7.22 -6.37
CA ASN A 153 12.11 6.20 -7.15
C ASN A 153 11.74 6.28 -8.64
N LEU A 154 10.47 6.52 -8.98
CA LEU A 154 10.06 6.77 -10.37
C LEU A 154 10.82 7.96 -10.97
N LEU A 155 10.85 9.10 -10.27
CA LEU A 155 11.54 10.30 -10.75
C LEU A 155 13.03 10.02 -10.98
N MET A 156 13.69 9.36 -10.03
CA MET A 156 15.10 8.99 -10.17
C MET A 156 15.33 8.04 -11.36
N ASN A 157 14.49 7.04 -11.55
CA ASN A 157 14.60 6.08 -12.65
C ASN A 157 14.42 6.77 -14.01
N ILE A 158 13.45 7.68 -14.12
CA ILE A 158 13.23 8.48 -15.33
C ILE A 158 14.47 9.35 -15.63
N LEU A 159 15.01 10.04 -14.63
CA LEU A 159 16.21 10.87 -14.79
C LEU A 159 17.42 10.03 -15.24
N HIS A 160 17.64 8.86 -14.63
CA HIS A 160 18.69 7.93 -15.06
C HIS A 160 18.51 7.44 -16.49
N THR A 161 17.26 7.16 -16.90
CA THR A 161 16.94 6.72 -18.26
C THR A 161 17.25 7.82 -19.28
N LEU A 162 16.90 9.07 -18.98
CA LEU A 162 17.22 10.24 -19.81
C LEU A 162 18.72 10.54 -19.91
N ALA A 163 19.47 10.31 -18.82
CA ALA A 163 20.91 10.56 -18.77
C ALA A 163 21.75 9.45 -19.44
N SER A 164 21.15 8.30 -19.73
CA SER A 164 21.84 7.17 -20.36
C SER A 164 21.93 7.37 -21.88
N SER A 165 23.07 7.07 -22.50
CA SER A 165 23.32 7.25 -23.94
C SER A 165 22.59 6.21 -24.82
N HIS A 166 21.27 6.21 -24.80
CA HIS A 166 20.41 5.41 -25.70
C HIS A 166 19.85 6.27 -26.83
N THR A 167 19.22 5.64 -27.82
CA THR A 167 18.45 6.39 -28.82
C THR A 167 17.22 7.04 -28.17
N GLU A 168 16.69 8.11 -28.78
CA GLU A 168 15.44 8.76 -28.34
C GLU A 168 14.30 7.74 -28.21
N LYS A 169 14.24 6.80 -29.17
CA LYS A 169 13.23 5.75 -29.22
C LYS A 169 13.30 4.80 -28.01
N ASP A 170 14.50 4.30 -27.71
CA ASP A 170 14.70 3.38 -26.58
C ASP A 170 14.43 4.07 -25.24
N THR A 171 14.80 5.35 -25.14
CA THR A 171 14.54 6.20 -23.98
C THR A 171 13.04 6.39 -23.74
N LEU A 172 12.28 6.76 -24.78
CA LEU A 172 10.83 6.92 -24.69
C LEU A 172 10.13 5.62 -24.31
N LYS A 173 10.54 4.49 -24.90
CA LYS A 173 9.98 3.17 -24.57
C LYS A 173 10.24 2.79 -23.11
N ALA A 174 11.46 3.00 -22.61
CA ALA A 174 11.82 2.68 -21.23
C ALA A 174 11.05 3.54 -20.22
N ILE A 175 10.92 4.85 -20.47
CA ILE A 175 10.12 5.76 -19.63
C ILE A 175 8.64 5.33 -19.65
N LEU A 176 8.11 5.01 -20.83
CA LEU A 176 6.72 4.59 -20.97
C LEU A 176 6.41 3.29 -20.21
N GLN A 177 7.33 2.33 -20.22
CA GLN A 177 7.23 1.11 -19.41
C GLN A 177 7.20 1.44 -17.91
N GLN A 178 8.10 2.30 -17.43
CA GLN A 178 8.14 2.70 -16.02
C GLN A 178 6.86 3.42 -15.57
N ILE A 179 6.28 4.26 -16.43
CA ILE A 179 4.99 4.92 -16.16
C ILE A 179 3.86 3.88 -16.13
N GLN A 180 3.86 2.93 -17.07
CA GLN A 180 2.88 1.85 -17.09
C GLN A 180 2.94 1.05 -15.78
N ASP A 181 4.12 0.61 -15.38
CA ASP A 181 4.33 -0.18 -14.16
C ASP A 181 3.93 0.60 -12.90
N TYR A 182 4.24 1.91 -12.84
CA TYR A 182 3.88 2.76 -11.71
C TYR A 182 2.36 2.99 -11.59
N THR A 183 1.69 3.17 -12.72
CA THR A 183 0.24 3.45 -12.77
C THR A 183 -0.60 2.18 -12.71
N GLY A 184 -0.05 1.03 -13.10
CA GLY A 184 -0.76 -0.23 -13.21
C GLY A 184 -1.73 -0.31 -14.39
N CYS A 185 -1.61 0.57 -15.39
CA CYS A 185 -2.50 0.55 -16.55
C CYS A 185 -2.11 -0.56 -17.56
N ASP A 186 -3.11 -1.19 -18.18
CA ASP A 186 -2.86 -2.29 -19.13
C ASP A 186 -2.12 -1.87 -20.40
N ALA A 187 -2.27 -0.59 -20.79
CA ALA A 187 -1.59 -0.03 -21.95
C ALA A 187 -1.31 1.47 -21.78
N ALA A 188 -0.22 1.94 -22.37
CA ALA A 188 0.19 3.34 -22.36
C ALA A 188 0.82 3.73 -23.71
N GLY A 189 0.70 5.00 -24.09
CA GLY A 189 1.26 5.49 -25.36
C GLY A 189 1.62 6.96 -25.32
N ILE A 190 2.73 7.30 -25.99
CA ILE A 190 3.21 8.66 -26.19
C ILE A 190 2.96 9.04 -27.65
N ARG A 191 2.27 10.16 -27.87
CA ARG A 191 2.05 10.72 -29.21
C ARG A 191 2.85 12.00 -29.38
N LEU A 192 3.58 12.11 -30.48
CA LEU A 192 4.36 13.31 -30.83
C LEU A 192 3.82 13.91 -32.11
N ARG A 193 3.74 15.24 -32.16
CA ARG A 193 3.22 15.96 -33.33
C ARG A 193 4.11 15.73 -34.55
N LYS A 194 3.51 15.32 -35.66
CA LYS A 194 4.14 15.29 -36.99
C LYS A 194 3.21 15.98 -38.00
N GLY A 195 3.59 17.19 -38.42
CA GLY A 195 2.75 18.03 -39.28
C GLY A 195 1.46 18.47 -38.59
N GLN A 196 0.31 18.04 -39.12
CA GLN A 196 -1.03 18.33 -38.59
C GLN A 196 -1.60 17.23 -37.69
N ASP A 197 -0.83 16.16 -37.44
CA ASP A 197 -1.31 14.98 -36.71
C ASP A 197 -0.41 14.62 -35.51
N PHE A 198 -0.89 13.71 -34.67
CA PHE A 198 -0.23 13.21 -33.46
C PHE A 198 -0.20 11.66 -33.47
N PRO A 199 0.65 11.06 -34.32
CA PRO A 199 0.86 9.62 -34.31
C PRO A 199 1.54 9.15 -33.02
N TYR A 200 1.40 7.87 -32.69
CA TYR A 200 2.18 7.24 -31.63
C TYR A 200 3.67 7.30 -31.97
N ALA A 201 4.43 7.92 -31.08
CA ALA A 201 5.89 7.84 -31.08
C ALA A 201 6.32 6.52 -30.46
N GLU A 202 5.73 6.14 -29.33
CA GLU A 202 5.93 4.86 -28.65
C GLU A 202 4.63 4.41 -27.98
N ALA A 203 4.48 3.09 -27.83
CA ALA A 203 3.30 2.45 -27.28
C ALA A 203 3.67 1.12 -26.60
N VAL A 204 2.98 0.81 -25.51
CA VAL A 204 3.10 -0.46 -24.77
C VAL A 204 1.71 -0.97 -24.41
N GLY A 205 1.52 -2.30 -24.45
CA GLY A 205 0.25 -2.95 -24.08
C GLY A 205 -0.88 -2.88 -25.13
N PHE A 206 -0.79 -2.01 -26.13
CA PHE A 206 -1.77 -1.96 -27.21
C PHE A 206 -1.55 -3.05 -28.27
N SER A 207 -2.63 -3.57 -28.85
CA SER A 207 -2.56 -4.47 -30.01
C SER A 207 -2.19 -3.70 -31.29
N ASP A 208 -1.51 -4.37 -32.23
CA ASP A 208 -1.17 -3.78 -33.55
C ASP A 208 -2.41 -3.31 -34.32
N LYS A 209 -3.51 -4.07 -34.21
CA LYS A 209 -4.80 -3.70 -34.81
C LYS A 209 -5.34 -2.39 -34.24
N PHE A 210 -5.20 -2.18 -32.94
CA PHE A 210 -5.60 -0.92 -32.28
C PHE A 210 -4.70 0.22 -32.72
N LEU A 211 -3.37 0.03 -32.67
CA LEU A 211 -2.40 1.07 -33.05
C LEU A 211 -2.58 1.50 -34.51
N THR A 212 -2.88 0.57 -35.41
CA THR A 212 -3.14 0.88 -36.83
C THR A 212 -4.45 1.66 -36.99
N ARG A 213 -5.50 1.31 -36.23
CA ARG A 213 -6.81 1.99 -36.30
C ARG A 213 -6.76 3.40 -35.73
N GLU A 214 -6.05 3.58 -34.62
CA GLU A 214 -5.95 4.83 -33.87
C GLU A 214 -4.67 5.62 -34.21
N ALA A 215 -4.03 5.32 -35.35
CA ALA A 215 -2.73 5.90 -35.75
C ALA A 215 -2.76 7.43 -35.94
N SER A 216 -3.95 8.02 -36.06
CA SER A 216 -4.19 9.44 -36.31
C SER A 216 -5.22 10.00 -35.34
N LEU A 217 -4.96 11.19 -34.79
CA LEU A 217 -5.98 11.96 -34.07
C LEU A 217 -6.67 12.98 -34.98
N TRP A 218 -6.12 13.20 -36.17
CA TRP A 218 -6.71 14.03 -37.21
C TRP A 218 -7.74 13.24 -38.04
N SER A 219 -9.02 13.61 -37.96
CA SER A 219 -10.03 13.01 -38.82
C SER A 219 -9.93 13.58 -40.24
N ILE A 220 -9.33 12.78 -41.14
CA ILE A 220 -9.24 13.09 -42.58
C ILE A 220 -10.66 13.25 -43.19
N LYS A 221 -11.67 12.56 -42.65
CA LYS A 221 -13.06 12.61 -43.14
C LYS A 221 -13.81 13.88 -42.76
N THR A 222 -13.50 14.50 -41.63
CA THR A 222 -14.25 15.67 -41.12
C THR A 222 -13.44 16.96 -41.11
N GLY A 223 -12.12 16.91 -41.36
CA GLY A 223 -11.23 18.07 -41.36
C GLY A 223 -11.20 18.81 -40.02
N LYS A 224 -11.57 18.12 -38.93
CA LYS A 224 -11.74 18.69 -37.58
C LYS A 224 -11.21 17.72 -36.54
N TRP A 225 -10.69 18.28 -35.46
CA TRP A 225 -10.36 17.56 -34.23
C TRP A 225 -11.64 17.03 -33.57
N PRO A 226 -11.60 15.85 -32.91
CA PRO A 226 -12.57 15.53 -31.86
C PRO A 226 -12.64 16.67 -30.85
N VAL A 227 -13.84 17.06 -30.44
CA VAL A 227 -14.22 18.34 -29.80
C VAL A 227 -13.51 18.64 -28.45
N MET A 228 -12.61 17.78 -27.97
CA MET A 228 -11.96 17.85 -26.65
C MET A 228 -10.46 18.24 -26.67
N MET A 229 -9.87 18.64 -27.82
CA MET A 229 -8.41 18.73 -27.96
C MET A 229 -7.91 20.09 -28.49
N THR A 230 -7.63 21.05 -27.59
CA THR A 230 -7.08 22.38 -27.96
C THR A 230 -5.74 22.76 -27.32
N GLU A 231 -5.11 21.97 -26.43
CA GLU A 231 -3.79 22.34 -25.86
C GLU A 231 -2.77 21.19 -25.81
N CYS A 232 -1.49 21.55 -25.99
CA CYS A 232 -0.37 20.67 -26.31
C CYS A 232 0.10 19.75 -25.17
N LEU A 233 0.52 18.54 -25.56
CA LEU A 233 1.07 17.42 -24.76
C LEU A 233 0.00 16.52 -24.10
N TYR A 234 -0.46 15.50 -24.83
CA TYR A 234 -1.36 14.48 -24.29
C TYR A 234 -0.60 13.18 -24.00
N LEU A 235 -0.50 12.83 -22.72
CA LEU A 235 -0.34 11.44 -22.31
C LEU A 235 -1.73 10.81 -22.40
N THR A 236 -1.99 9.95 -23.39
CA THR A 236 -3.25 9.20 -23.42
C THR A 236 -3.06 7.91 -22.65
N VAL A 237 -3.45 7.90 -21.38
CA VAL A 237 -3.58 6.68 -20.60
C VAL A 237 -4.97 6.11 -20.89
N CYS A 238 -5.06 5.20 -21.86
CA CYS A 238 -6.28 4.42 -22.05
C CYS A 238 -6.21 3.22 -21.10
N ALA A 239 -6.85 3.34 -19.93
CA ALA A 239 -7.23 2.17 -19.15
C ALA A 239 -8.35 1.45 -19.91
N ALA A 240 -8.02 0.32 -20.55
CA ALA A 240 -9.03 -0.59 -21.05
C ALA A 240 -9.42 -1.48 -19.85
N VAL A 241 -10.51 -1.13 -19.16
CA VAL A 241 -11.16 -2.02 -18.18
C VAL A 241 -11.76 -3.22 -18.90
#